data_AF-A0A2D9TS64-F1
#
_entry.id   AF-A0A2D9TS64-F1
#
_cell.length_a   1.000
_cell.length_b   1.000
_cell.length_c   1.000
_cell.angle_alpha   90.00
_cell.angle_beta   90.00
_cell.angle_gamma   90.00
#
_symmetry.space_group_name_H-M   'P 1'
#
loop_
_entity.id
_entity.type
_entity.pdbx_description
1 polymer ?
#
loop_
_entity_poly.entity_id
_entity_poly.type
_entity_poly.pdbx_seq_one_letter_code
_entity_poly.pdbx_strand_id
1 'polypeptide(L)'
;MNNNYKLLWGAILLAPLLAFIFWLAKGFPTTFAYTPGTRTLILALLLVPLCEEIVFRGLLQNELASYGRLRKTIAGLSWDNLISSTLFTLVHALYFENALCLLIEFPALICGFFYSRHRRLIYPILLHAWYNANGLFTFMLMS
;
A
#
# COMPACT_ATOMS: atom_id res chain seq x y z
N MET A 1 -22.11 7.35 -12.45
CA MET A 1 -21.19 6.61 -11.54
C MET A 1 -20.51 7.59 -10.59
N ASN A 2 -20.61 7.37 -9.29
CA ASN A 2 -19.99 8.22 -8.25
C ASN A 2 -18.45 8.21 -8.40
N ASN A 3 -17.79 9.37 -8.34
CA ASN A 3 -16.33 9.53 -8.50
C ASN A 3 -15.51 8.62 -7.57
N ASN A 4 -16.07 8.22 -6.42
CA ASN A 4 -15.43 7.31 -5.47
C ASN A 4 -15.09 5.95 -6.07
N TYR A 5 -15.98 5.38 -6.89
CA TYR A 5 -15.75 4.07 -7.50
C TYR A 5 -14.63 4.15 -8.54
N LYS A 6 -14.56 5.25 -9.31
CA LYS A 6 -13.49 5.45 -10.29
C LYS A 6 -12.11 5.48 -9.63
N LEU A 7 -11.98 6.19 -8.50
CA LEU A 7 -10.73 6.25 -7.72
C LEU A 7 -10.38 4.88 -7.13
N LEU A 8 -11.35 4.13 -6.61
CA LEU A 8 -11.12 2.78 -6.09
C LEU A 8 -10.65 1.81 -7.17
N TRP A 9 -11.30 1.81 -8.33
CA TRP A 9 -10.87 1.01 -9.47
C TRP A 9 -9.47 1.39 -9.94
N GLY A 10 -9.16 2.69 -9.99
CA GLY A 10 -7.80 3.16 -10.30
C GLY A 10 -6.76 2.64 -9.31
N ALA A 11 -7.05 2.68 -8.01
CA ALA A 11 -6.16 2.14 -6.98
C ALA A 11 -5.97 0.62 -7.09
N ILE A 12 -7.04 -0.13 -7.36
CA ILE A 12 -6.97 -1.58 -7.57
C ILE A 12 -6.13 -1.92 -8.81
N LEU A 13 -6.32 -1.20 -9.91
CA LEU A 13 -5.63 -1.45 -11.17
C LEU A 13 -4.16 -1.00 -11.16
N LEU A 14 -3.77 -0.09 -10.26
CA LEU A 14 -2.41 0.39 -10.17
C LEU A 14 -1.42 -0.73 -9.79
N ALA A 15 -1.78 -1.62 -8.86
CA ALA A 15 -0.91 -2.73 -8.46
C ALA A 15 -0.51 -3.68 -9.62
N PRO A 16 -1.45 -4.26 -10.39
CA PRO A 16 -1.11 -5.09 -11.54
C PRO A 16 -0.46 -4.28 -12.68
N LEU A 17 -0.80 -3.00 -12.84
CA LEU A 17 -0.11 -2.13 -13.81
C LEU A 17 1.37 -1.95 -13.47
N LEU A 18 1.71 -1.73 -12.20
CA LEU A 18 3.10 -1.62 -11.75
C LEU A 18 3.86 -2.94 -11.94
N ALA A 19 3.25 -4.08 -11.62
CA ALA A 19 3.83 -5.40 -11.88
C ALA A 19 4.10 -5.62 -13.38
N PHE A 20 3.14 -5.25 -14.23
CA PHE A 20 3.29 -5.34 -15.69
C PHE A 20 4.41 -4.45 -16.22
N ILE A 21 4.48 -3.18 -15.78
CA ILE A 21 5.57 -2.25 -16.15
C ILE A 21 6.92 -2.81 -15.71
N PHE A 22 6.99 -3.38 -14.51
CA PHE A 22 8.21 -3.99 -14.00
C PHE A 22 8.69 -5.14 -14.90
N TRP A 23 7.80 -6.03 -15.34
CA TRP A 23 8.15 -7.10 -16.28
C TRP A 23 8.47 -6.61 -17.69
N LEU A 24 7.83 -5.55 -18.19
CA LEU A 24 8.27 -4.92 -19.44
C LEU A 24 9.72 -4.44 -19.36
N ALA A 25 10.16 -3.95 -18.20
CA ALA A 25 11.52 -3.46 -17.99
C ALA A 25 12.54 -4.58 -17.72
N LYS A 26 12.14 -5.67 -17.05
CA LYS A 26 13.04 -6.77 -16.62
C LYS A 26 12.97 -8.02 -17.49
N GLY A 27 12.02 -8.09 -18.42
CA GLY A 27 11.69 -9.30 -19.17
C GLY A 27 10.51 -10.02 -18.53
N PHE A 28 9.70 -10.66 -19.39
CA PHE A 28 8.58 -11.45 -18.93
C PHE A 28 9.06 -12.74 -18.28
N PRO A 29 8.52 -13.08 -17.11
CA PRO A 29 8.88 -14.31 -16.44
C PRO A 29 8.32 -15.51 -17.19
N THR A 30 9.14 -16.54 -17.35
CA THR A 30 8.74 -17.81 -18.00
C THR A 30 8.66 -18.98 -17.02
N THR A 31 9.12 -18.79 -15.79
CA THR A 31 9.17 -19.81 -14.74
C THR A 31 8.83 -19.22 -13.38
N PHE A 32 8.26 -20.05 -12.49
CA PHE A 32 8.15 -19.72 -11.07
C PHE A 32 9.49 -20.00 -10.38
N ALA A 33 10.18 -18.94 -9.98
CA ALA A 33 11.47 -19.03 -9.29
C ALA A 33 11.31 -19.26 -7.79
N TYR A 34 10.19 -18.80 -7.21
CA TYR A 34 9.92 -18.92 -5.77
C TYR A 34 8.46 -19.32 -5.51
N THR A 35 8.27 -20.28 -4.60
CA THR A 35 6.94 -20.68 -4.10
C THR A 35 6.83 -20.31 -2.62
N PRO A 36 5.92 -19.41 -2.23
CA PRO A 36 5.78 -19.04 -0.82
C PRO A 36 5.18 -20.18 -0.01
N GLY A 37 5.71 -20.40 1.19
CA GLY A 37 5.05 -21.26 2.17
C GLY A 37 3.78 -20.63 2.73
N THR A 38 2.90 -21.45 3.32
CA THR A 38 1.65 -21.00 3.96
C THR A 38 1.87 -19.89 4.99
N ARG A 39 2.97 -19.96 5.75
CA ARG A 39 3.35 -18.92 6.72
C ARG A 39 3.56 -17.56 6.05
N THR A 40 4.27 -17.52 4.92
CA THR A 40 4.52 -16.28 4.17
C THR A 40 3.22 -15.68 3.66
N LEU A 41 2.32 -16.52 3.13
CA LEU A 41 1.01 -16.09 2.65
C LEU A 41 0.16 -15.47 3.77
N ILE A 42 0.07 -16.14 4.93
CA ILE A 42 -0.70 -15.64 6.08
C ILE A 42 -0.11 -14.32 6.60
N LEU A 43 1.22 -14.23 6.71
CA LEU A 43 1.85 -13.00 7.19
C LEU A 43 1.66 -11.86 6.18
N ALA A 44 2.07 -12.04 4.93
CA ALA A 44 2.10 -10.98 3.93
C ALA A 44 0.70 -10.49 3.50
N LEU A 45 -0.30 -11.37 3.49
CA LEU A 45 -1.63 -11.06 2.94
C LEU A 45 -2.71 -10.82 4.00
N LEU A 46 -2.46 -11.17 5.26
CA LEU A 46 -3.44 -11.06 6.33
C LEU A 46 -2.87 -10.32 7.55
N LEU A 47 -1.92 -10.94 8.26
CA LEU A 47 -1.52 -10.44 9.57
C LEU A 47 -0.71 -9.13 9.50
N VAL A 48 0.24 -9.02 8.57
CA VAL A 48 1.07 -7.82 8.42
C VAL A 48 0.22 -6.63 7.95
N PRO A 49 -0.56 -6.71 6.84
CA PRO A 49 -1.42 -5.60 6.43
C PRO A 49 -2.42 -5.16 7.52
N LEU A 50 -2.99 -6.13 8.26
CA LEU A 50 -3.91 -5.84 9.36
C LEU A 50 -3.22 -5.02 10.46
N CYS A 51 -2.08 -5.50 10.96
CA CYS A 51 -1.34 -4.86 12.04
C CYS A 51 -0.84 -3.47 11.61
N GLU A 52 -0.26 -3.37 10.42
CA GLU A 52 0.29 -2.12 9.91
C GLU A 52 -0.79 -1.07 9.71
N GLU A 53 -1.92 -1.40 9.07
CA GLU A 53 -2.98 -0.41 8.88
C GLU A 53 -3.67 -0.02 10.20
N ILE A 54 -3.73 -0.91 11.19
CA ILE A 54 -4.18 -0.53 12.55
C ILE A 54 -3.23 0.51 13.15
N VAL A 55 -1.92 0.30 13.09
CA VAL A 55 -0.93 1.21 13.67
C VAL A 55 -0.89 2.54 12.92
N PHE A 56 -0.70 2.49 11.60
CA PHE A 56 -0.49 3.71 10.81
C PHE A 56 -1.78 4.46 10.53
N ARG A 57 -2.91 3.79 10.25
CA ARG A 57 -4.18 4.50 9.99
C ARG A 57 -5.01 4.66 11.23
N GLY A 58 -5.22 3.56 11.95
CA GLY A 58 -6.12 3.51 13.11
C GLY A 58 -5.60 4.35 14.28
N LEU A 59 -4.29 4.31 14.54
CA LEU A 59 -3.67 5.07 15.63
C LEU A 59 -3.03 6.36 15.11
N LEU A 60 -1.96 6.28 14.31
CA LEU A 60 -1.14 7.44 13.96
C LEU A 60 -1.87 8.48 13.10
N GLN A 61 -2.37 8.10 11.92
CA GLN A 61 -3.09 9.03 11.05
C GLN A 61 -4.36 9.55 11.71
N ASN A 62 -5.06 8.70 12.48
CA ASN A 62 -6.24 9.13 13.22
C ASN A 62 -5.92 10.18 14.28
N GLU A 63 -4.83 10.00 15.03
CA GLU A 63 -4.37 10.96 16.02
C GLU A 63 -3.92 12.26 15.34
N LEU A 64 -3.13 12.18 14.27
CA LEU A 64 -2.76 13.36 13.48
C LEU A 64 -3.99 14.11 12.96
N ALA A 65 -5.06 13.39 12.57
CA ALA A 65 -6.30 14.00 12.12
C ALA A 65 -7.11 14.70 13.23
N SER A 66 -6.80 14.45 14.51
CA SER A 66 -7.39 15.15 15.66
C SER A 66 -6.99 16.64 15.65
N TYR A 67 -5.80 16.94 15.14
CA TYR A 67 -5.33 18.29 14.88
C TYR A 67 -5.95 18.82 13.58
N GLY A 68 -6.99 19.66 13.70
CA GLY A 68 -7.81 20.11 12.56
C GLY A 68 -7.04 20.74 11.38
N ARG A 69 -5.84 21.27 11.59
CA ARG A 69 -4.96 21.75 10.50
C ARG A 69 -4.39 20.60 9.65
N LEU A 70 -4.08 19.46 10.28
CA LEU A 70 -3.46 18.33 9.60
C LEU A 70 -4.47 17.51 8.79
N ARG A 71 -5.74 17.51 9.21
CA ARG A 71 -6.84 16.90 8.46
C ARG A 71 -7.19 17.63 7.16
N LYS A 72 -6.75 18.89 6.98
CA LYS A 72 -7.08 19.67 5.78
C LYS A 72 -6.48 19.02 4.55
N THR A 73 -7.31 18.87 3.52
CA THR A 73 -6.92 18.27 2.24
C THR A 73 -6.58 19.35 1.22
N ILE A 74 -5.48 19.18 0.50
CA ILE A 74 -5.12 19.92 -0.72
C ILE A 74 -5.08 18.90 -1.86
N ALA A 75 -5.91 19.08 -2.89
CA ALA A 75 -6.04 18.14 -4.01
C ALA A 75 -6.36 16.67 -3.60
N GLY A 76 -7.04 16.47 -2.47
CA GLY A 76 -7.35 15.14 -1.93
C GLY A 76 -6.28 14.54 -1.03
N LEU A 77 -5.11 15.17 -0.91
CA LEU A 77 -4.03 14.77 0.00
C LEU A 77 -4.08 15.62 1.27
N SER A 78 -4.11 14.99 2.43
CA SER A 78 -4.07 15.67 3.73
C SER A 78 -2.74 15.44 4.45
N TRP A 79 -2.38 16.34 5.37
CA TRP A 79 -1.10 16.27 6.08
C TRP A 79 -1.01 15.07 7.02
N ASP A 80 -2.11 14.69 7.67
CA ASP A 80 -2.20 13.45 8.46
C ASP A 80 -1.85 12.22 7.61
N ASN A 81 -2.38 12.13 6.38
CA ASN A 81 -2.07 11.06 5.45
C ASN A 81 -0.61 11.12 5.00
N LEU A 82 -0.14 12.29 4.56
CA LEU A 82 1.24 12.46 4.08
C LEU A 82 2.24 12.05 5.15
N ILE A 83 2.13 12.61 6.36
CA ILE A 83 3.04 12.30 7.47
C ILE A 83 2.99 10.81 7.82
N SER A 84 1.79 10.25 7.98
CA SER A 84 1.64 8.83 8.33
C SER A 84 2.22 7.90 7.26
N SER A 85 2.01 8.22 5.98
CA SER A 85 2.50 7.42 4.85
C SER A 85 4.02 7.54 4.69
N THR A 86 4.56 8.74 4.88
CA THR A 86 6.01 8.96 4.87
C THR A 86 6.69 8.19 5.99
N LEU A 87 6.14 8.22 7.21
CA LEU A 87 6.68 7.43 8.32
C LEU A 87 6.59 5.91 8.04
N PHE A 88 5.50 5.44 7.45
CA PHE A 88 5.36 4.05 7.01
C PHE A 88 6.47 3.65 6.04
N THR A 89 6.71 4.46 5.00
CA THR A 89 7.75 4.24 4.00
C THR A 89 9.15 4.29 4.62
N LEU A 90 9.41 5.23 5.54
CA LEU A 90 10.70 5.33 6.22
C LEU A 90 10.99 4.11 7.09
N VAL A 91 9.99 3.56 7.79
CA VAL A 91 10.15 2.29 8.54
C VAL A 91 10.54 1.17 7.58
N HIS A 92 9.95 1.09 6.40
CA HIS A 92 10.33 0.09 5.39
C HIS A 92 11.75 0.30 4.88
N ALA A 93 12.17 1.55 4.67
CA ALA A 93 13.54 1.87 4.24
C ALA A 93 14.62 1.41 5.24
N LEU A 94 14.28 1.15 6.51
CA LEU A 94 15.21 0.55 7.48
C LEU A 94 15.46 -0.95 7.24
N TYR A 95 14.56 -1.64 6.55
CA TYR A 95 14.62 -3.08 6.28
C TYR A 95 15.00 -3.42 4.84
N PHE A 96 14.80 -2.50 3.89
CA PHE A 96 15.13 -2.70 2.49
C PHE A 96 16.38 -1.92 2.08
N GLU A 97 17.37 -2.59 1.51
CA GLU A 97 18.59 -1.95 1.00
C GLU A 97 18.38 -1.22 -0.34
N ASN A 98 17.28 -1.49 -1.03
CA ASN A 98 17.02 -0.96 -2.37
C ASN A 98 16.21 0.34 -2.31
N ALA A 99 16.69 1.39 -2.98
CA ALA A 99 16.00 2.68 -3.11
C ALA A 99 14.59 2.59 -3.72
N LEU A 100 14.27 1.51 -4.45
CA LEU A 100 12.91 1.23 -4.92
C LEU A 100 11.89 1.06 -3.79
N CYS A 101 12.31 0.83 -2.53
CA CYS A 101 11.42 0.82 -1.38
C CYS A 101 10.69 2.16 -1.19
N LEU A 102 11.24 3.29 -1.69
CA LEU A 102 10.55 4.58 -1.64
C LEU A 102 9.26 4.61 -2.46
N LEU A 103 9.09 3.68 -3.40
CA LEU A 103 7.83 3.52 -4.14
C LEU A 103 6.68 3.02 -3.26
N ILE A 104 6.96 2.51 -2.05
CA ILE A 104 5.95 2.13 -1.04
C ILE A 104 5.14 3.36 -0.58
N GLU A 105 5.67 4.57 -0.75
CA GLU A 105 4.93 5.81 -0.46
C GLU A 105 3.61 5.89 -1.24
N PHE A 106 3.59 5.45 -2.49
CA PHE A 106 2.39 5.53 -3.33
C PHE A 106 1.21 4.67 -2.80
N PRO A 107 1.37 3.36 -2.56
CA PRO A 107 0.31 2.58 -1.94
C PRO A 107 -0.03 3.05 -0.53
N ALA A 108 0.94 3.53 0.25
CA ALA A 108 0.69 4.09 1.58
C ALA A 108 -0.25 5.32 1.50
N LEU A 109 0.04 6.26 0.59
CA LEU A 109 -0.79 7.44 0.36
C LEU A 109 -2.21 7.07 -0.09
N ILE A 110 -2.35 6.04 -0.93
CA ILE A 110 -3.65 5.53 -1.38
C ILE A 110 -4.44 4.95 -0.21
N CYS A 111 -3.80 4.11 0.62
CA CYS A 111 -4.44 3.54 1.81
C CYS A 111 -4.92 4.64 2.77
N GLY A 112 -4.07 5.64 3.04
CA GLY A 112 -4.44 6.77 3.89
C GLY A 112 -5.52 7.66 3.28
N PHE A 113 -5.58 7.80 1.95
CA PHE A 113 -6.66 8.52 1.26
C PHE A 113 -8.02 7.84 1.49
N PHE A 114 -8.10 6.52 1.28
CA PHE A 114 -9.35 5.77 1.50
C PHE A 114 -9.72 5.72 2.98
N TYR A 115 -8.74 5.65 3.88
CA TYR A 115 -9.00 5.78 5.32
C TYR A 115 -9.62 7.13 5.67
N SER A 116 -9.04 8.25 5.21
CA SER A 116 -9.58 9.59 5.46
C SER A 116 -11.00 9.77 4.94
N ARG A 117 -11.34 9.13 3.80
CA ARG A 117 -12.65 9.25 3.15
C ARG A 117 -13.73 8.40 3.80
N HIS A 118 -13.40 7.18 4.23
CA HIS A 118 -14.38 6.22 4.73
C HIS A 118 -14.36 6.05 6.25
N ARG A 119 -13.28 6.44 6.92
CA ARG A 119 -13.02 6.22 8.35
C ARG A 119 -13.26 4.76 8.78
N ARG A 120 -12.88 3.82 7.90
CA ARG A 120 -13.01 2.38 8.11
C ARG A 120 -11.72 1.71 7.69
N LEU A 121 -11.13 0.91 8.59
CA LEU A 121 -9.86 0.21 8.35
C LEU A 121 -9.96 -0.88 7.28
N ILE A 122 -11.15 -1.42 7.02
CA ILE A 122 -11.30 -2.49 6.02
C ILE A 122 -10.84 -2.07 4.61
N TYR A 123 -11.00 -0.81 4.22
CA TYR A 123 -10.56 -0.34 2.91
C TYR A 123 -9.03 -0.35 2.75
N PRO A 124 -8.25 0.33 3.62
CA PRO A 124 -6.80 0.27 3.52
C PRO A 124 -6.26 -1.14 3.75
N ILE A 125 -6.83 -1.96 4.66
CA ILE A 125 -6.36 -3.33 4.89
C ILE A 125 -6.47 -4.18 3.62
N LEU A 126 -7.62 -4.15 2.94
CA LEU A 126 -7.83 -4.92 1.71
C LEU A 126 -6.97 -4.41 0.56
N LEU A 127 -6.82 -3.09 0.44
CA LEU A 127 -5.92 -2.51 -0.57
C LEU A 127 -4.47 -2.90 -0.29
N HIS A 128 -3.99 -2.78 0.94
CA HIS A 128 -2.64 -3.17 1.29
C HIS A 128 -2.40 -4.67 1.01
N ALA A 129 -3.30 -5.55 1.46
CA ALA A 129 -3.22 -6.97 1.13
C ALA A 129 -3.18 -7.23 -0.39
N TRP A 130 -3.94 -6.47 -1.19
CA TRP A 130 -3.93 -6.55 -2.65
C TRP A 130 -2.59 -6.12 -3.26
N TYR A 131 -1.99 -5.04 -2.77
CA TYR A 131 -0.66 -4.60 -3.20
C TYR A 131 0.41 -5.62 -2.81
N ASN A 132 0.36 -6.18 -1.59
CA ASN A 132 1.27 -7.25 -1.16
C ASN A 132 1.10 -8.51 -2.01
N ALA A 133 -0.12 -8.89 -2.39
CA ALA A 133 -0.36 -10.02 -3.27
C ALA A 133 0.30 -9.82 -4.65
N ASN A 134 0.15 -8.64 -5.26
CA ASN A 134 0.77 -8.34 -6.55
C ASN A 134 2.30 -8.25 -6.45
N GLY A 135 2.83 -7.65 -5.39
CA GLY A 135 4.28 -7.59 -5.14
C GLY A 135 4.88 -8.98 -4.93
N LEU A 136 4.23 -9.80 -4.11
CA LEU A 136 4.64 -11.18 -3.88
C LEU A 136 4.56 -12.01 -5.17
N PHE A 137 3.49 -11.87 -5.96
CA PHE A 137 3.35 -12.54 -7.26
C PHE A 137 4.45 -12.12 -8.25
N THR A 138 4.77 -10.82 -8.28
CA THR A 138 5.89 -10.31 -9.08
C THR A 138 7.20 -10.97 -8.66
N PHE A 139 7.46 -11.05 -7.35
CA PHE A 139 8.67 -11.66 -6.79
C PHE A 139 8.75 -13.18 -7.05
N MET A 140 7.64 -13.92 -6.96
CA MET A 140 7.60 -15.36 -7.27
C MET A 140 8.11 -15.70 -8.68
N LEU A 141 7.96 -14.75 -9.59
CA LEU A 141 8.23 -14.87 -11.00
C LEU A 141 9.60 -14.27 -11.39
N MET A 142 10.29 -13.59 -10.47
CA MET A 142 11.64 -13.08 -10.73
C MET A 142 12.67 -14.20 -10.57
N SER A 143 13.34 -14.57 -11.68
CA SER A 143 14.52 -15.44 -11.73
C SER A 143 15.81 -14.67 -11.46
#